data_AF-A0A5N4DT51-F1
#
_entry.id   AF-A0A5N4DT51-F1
#
_cell.length_a   1.000
_cell.length_b   1.000
_cell.length_c   1.000
_cell.angle_alpha   90.00
_cell.angle_beta   90.00
_cell.angle_gamma   90.00
#
_symmetry.space_group_name_H-M   'P 1'
#
loop_
_entity.id
_entity.type
_entity.pdbx_description
1 polymer ?
#
loop_
_entity_poly.entity_id
_entity_poly.type
_entity_poly.pdbx_seq_one_letter_code
_entity_poly.pdbx_strand_id
1 'polypeptide(L)'
;MRLTRCQAALAAAITLNLLVLFYVSWLQHLPRNSRTRGSRRVSASGPRVTVLVREFEAFDNAVPELVDSFLQLDPAQPVVVVADTLPYPPLALPRIPNVRLALLQPALDRPAAASRPETYVATEYVALVPDGARAEAPGQLERMVEVLRAGGSRLVAAPVASANPARCLALNVSLREWTARYGPAPSASRCDALEGDAVLLLRARDLFNLSAPLARPVGTGLFLQTALHGWTMQLLECSGGQPSGHGPRALEGGARGRARRTALLAALGIRLVSWESGRLEWFGCSKETPRCFGTVVGDTPAYLYEERWTPPCCLRALRETARYVVGVLEAAGVRYWLGGGCCCGAARHGDIIPWDYDVDLGIYLEDVGNCEQLRGAEAGSMVDERGFVWEKAVEGDFFRVQYSESNHLHVDLWPFYPRNGVMTKDTWLDHRQDVEFPEHFLQPLVPLPFAGFVAQAPNNYRRFLELKFGPGVIENPEYPNPALLSLTGSS
;
A
#
# COMPACT_ATOMS: atom_id res chain seq x y z
N MET A 1 -42.64 67.12 -3.34
CA MET A 1 -42.32 66.71 -4.73
C MET A 1 -43.47 65.84 -5.23
N ARG A 2 -44.10 66.19 -6.36
CA ARG A 2 -45.24 65.44 -6.91
C ARG A 2 -44.70 64.19 -7.63
N LEU A 3 -44.98 63.01 -7.09
CA LEU A 3 -44.67 61.73 -7.72
C LEU A 3 -45.35 61.67 -9.09
N THR A 4 -44.57 61.40 -10.15
CA THR A 4 -45.12 61.24 -11.49
C THR A 4 -45.83 59.90 -11.60
N ARG A 5 -46.84 59.80 -12.47
CA ARG A 5 -47.65 58.57 -12.63
C ARG A 5 -46.82 57.32 -12.93
N CYS A 6 -45.68 57.47 -13.61
CA CYS A 6 -44.72 56.38 -13.83
C CYS A 6 -44.01 55.92 -12.55
N GLN A 7 -43.66 56.84 -11.65
CA GLN A 7 -43.03 56.47 -10.37
C GLN A 7 -44.01 55.74 -9.44
N ALA A 8 -45.30 56.11 -9.47
CA ALA A 8 -46.34 55.40 -8.74
C ALA A 8 -46.58 53.98 -9.31
N ALA A 9 -46.59 53.83 -10.63
CA ALA A 9 -46.74 52.53 -11.29
C ALA A 9 -45.54 51.61 -11.01
N LEU A 10 -44.32 52.15 -11.06
CA LEU A 10 -43.11 51.39 -10.76
C LEU A 10 -43.07 50.97 -9.29
N ALA A 11 -43.43 51.87 -8.36
CA ALA A 11 -43.52 51.55 -6.95
C ALA A 11 -44.54 50.42 -6.70
N ALA A 12 -45.72 50.48 -7.33
CA ALA A 12 -46.75 49.45 -7.22
C ALA A 12 -46.30 48.08 -7.77
N ALA A 13 -45.56 48.07 -8.88
CA ALA A 13 -45.02 46.83 -9.46
C ALA A 13 -43.94 46.20 -8.55
N ILE A 14 -43.11 47.02 -7.92
CA ILE A 14 -42.09 46.56 -6.97
C ILE A 14 -42.74 45.99 -5.70
N THR A 15 -43.75 46.66 -5.13
CA THR A 15 -44.46 46.12 -3.95
C THR A 15 -45.21 44.83 -4.28
N LEU A 16 -45.79 44.71 -5.47
CA LEU A 16 -46.44 43.46 -5.89
C LEU A 16 -45.44 42.30 -5.99
N ASN A 17 -44.27 42.53 -6.59
CA ASN A 17 -43.22 41.51 -6.66
C ASN A 17 -42.69 41.10 -5.29
N LEU A 18 -42.51 42.07 -4.37
CA LEU A 18 -42.09 41.78 -3.00
C LEU A 18 -43.16 40.99 -2.22
N LEU A 19 -44.45 41.28 -2.42
CA LEU A 19 -45.55 40.51 -1.83
C LEU A 19 -45.60 39.07 -2.36
N VAL A 20 -45.37 38.86 -3.66
CA VAL A 20 -45.30 37.52 -4.24
C VAL A 20 -44.12 36.74 -3.68
N LEU A 21 -42.93 37.35 -3.60
CA LEU A 21 -41.75 36.71 -3.00
C LEU A 21 -41.96 36.39 -1.52
N PHE A 22 -42.59 37.29 -0.77
CA PHE A 22 -42.94 37.05 0.64
C PHE A 22 -43.95 35.90 0.78
N TYR A 23 -44.96 35.84 -0.07
CA TYR A 23 -45.97 34.77 -0.06
C TYR A 23 -45.37 33.40 -0.41
N VAL A 24 -44.46 33.33 -1.38
CA VAL A 24 -43.74 32.09 -1.74
C VAL A 24 -42.82 31.64 -0.61
N SER A 25 -42.09 32.56 0.02
CA SER A 25 -41.26 32.28 1.19
C SER A 25 -42.10 31.80 2.39
N TRP A 26 -43.25 32.43 2.62
CA TRP A 26 -44.21 32.01 3.65
C TRP A 26 -44.75 30.60 3.41
N LEU A 27 -45.09 30.25 2.17
CA LEU A 27 -45.54 28.90 1.80
C LEU A 27 -44.45 27.83 2.00
N GLN A 28 -43.18 28.18 1.80
CA GLN A 28 -42.05 27.28 2.04
C GLN A 28 -41.74 27.09 3.53
N HIS A 29 -42.09 28.06 4.38
CA HIS A 29 -41.85 28.04 5.82
C HIS A 29 -43.06 27.62 6.68
N LEU A 30 -44.18 27.25 6.06
CA LEU A 30 -45.33 26.70 6.80
C LEU A 30 -44.95 25.35 7.46
N PRO A 31 -45.02 25.23 8.79
CA PRO A 31 -44.70 23.98 9.47
C PRO A 31 -45.75 22.92 9.11
N ARG A 32 -45.32 21.85 8.45
CA ARG A 32 -46.14 20.64 8.24
C ARG A 32 -46.32 19.89 9.56
N ASN A 33 -47.26 20.34 10.38
CA ASN A 33 -47.70 19.61 11.57
C ASN A 33 -48.81 18.57 11.23
N SER A 34 -48.36 17.32 11.19
CA SER A 34 -48.98 16.05 11.60
C SER A 34 -50.51 15.87 11.58
N ARG A 35 -50.96 14.77 10.95
CA ARG A 35 -52.16 14.03 11.37
C ARG A 35 -51.81 12.61 11.80
N THR A 36 -51.89 12.38 13.10
CA THR A 36 -52.03 11.09 13.75
C THR A 36 -53.32 10.41 13.30
N ARG A 37 -53.20 9.23 12.68
CA ARG A 37 -54.27 8.23 12.59
C ARG A 37 -53.68 6.89 12.99
N GLY A 38 -54.20 6.33 14.07
CA GLY A 38 -53.85 4.99 14.51
C GLY A 38 -54.17 3.99 13.40
N SER A 39 -53.15 3.28 12.94
CA SER A 39 -53.25 2.07 12.16
C SER A 39 -52.02 1.23 12.49
N ARG A 40 -52.25 -0.06 12.73
CA ARG A 40 -51.28 -1.09 13.13
C ARG A 40 -49.90 -0.85 12.50
N ARG A 41 -48.87 -0.67 13.34
CA ARG A 41 -47.46 -0.71 12.92
C ARG A 41 -47.13 -2.11 12.44
N VAL A 42 -47.25 -2.33 11.14
CA VAL A 42 -46.34 -3.21 10.40
C VAL A 42 -45.31 -2.28 9.77
N SER A 43 -44.05 -2.43 10.14
CA SER A 43 -42.93 -1.62 9.64
C SER A 43 -42.67 -1.94 8.16
N ALA A 44 -43.32 -1.23 7.25
CA ALA A 44 -42.96 -1.22 5.83
C ALA A 44 -41.80 -0.23 5.60
N SER A 45 -40.64 -0.48 6.20
CA SER A 45 -39.39 0.14 5.73
C SER A 45 -38.79 -0.79 4.70
N GLY A 46 -38.64 -0.32 3.45
CA GLY A 46 -38.01 -1.13 2.39
C GLY A 46 -36.58 -1.56 2.73
N PRO A 47 -35.98 -2.44 1.91
CA PRO A 47 -34.66 -3.02 2.18
C PRO A 47 -33.60 -1.95 2.40
N ARG A 48 -32.78 -2.12 3.46
CA ARG A 48 -31.74 -1.15 3.83
C ARG A 48 -30.35 -1.54 3.39
N VAL A 49 -30.19 -2.75 2.86
CA VAL A 49 -28.91 -3.35 2.48
C VAL A 49 -28.98 -3.76 1.02
N THR A 50 -27.93 -3.48 0.25
CA THR A 50 -27.72 -4.07 -1.07
C THR A 50 -26.67 -5.17 -0.97
N VAL A 51 -27.03 -6.37 -1.39
CA VAL A 51 -26.09 -7.49 -1.53
C VAL A 51 -25.22 -7.23 -2.76
N LEU A 52 -23.90 -7.28 -2.60
CA LEU A 52 -22.93 -7.04 -3.66
C LEU A 52 -21.99 -8.24 -3.78
N VAL A 53 -22.00 -8.88 -4.95
CA VAL A 53 -21.17 -10.06 -5.24
C VAL A 53 -20.05 -9.65 -6.19
N ARG A 54 -18.80 -9.81 -5.75
CA ARG A 54 -17.61 -9.41 -6.52
C ARG A 54 -16.57 -10.52 -6.65
N GLU A 55 -16.37 -11.30 -5.60
CA GLU A 55 -15.42 -12.41 -5.63
C GLU A 55 -16.11 -13.68 -6.11
N PHE A 56 -16.02 -13.93 -7.41
CA PHE A 56 -16.44 -15.15 -8.08
C PHE A 56 -15.59 -15.37 -9.35
N GLU A 57 -15.60 -16.59 -9.87
CA GLU A 57 -14.95 -16.95 -11.13
C GLU A 57 -15.99 -17.21 -12.23
N ALA A 58 -15.86 -16.54 -13.38
CA ALA A 58 -16.87 -16.66 -14.44
C ALA A 58 -17.04 -18.10 -14.96
N PHE A 59 -15.95 -18.89 -14.97
CA PHE A 59 -15.94 -20.25 -15.51
C PHE A 59 -16.53 -21.30 -14.55
N ASP A 60 -16.62 -20.98 -13.26
CA ASP A 60 -17.05 -21.91 -12.20
C ASP A 60 -17.45 -21.10 -10.96
N ASN A 61 -18.75 -21.00 -10.69
CA ASN A 61 -19.31 -20.21 -9.59
C ASN A 61 -20.69 -20.70 -9.16
N ALA A 62 -21.12 -20.29 -7.95
CA ALA A 62 -22.45 -20.54 -7.38
C ALA A 62 -23.28 -19.24 -7.26
N VAL A 63 -22.95 -18.21 -8.04
CA VAL A 63 -23.63 -16.90 -7.97
C VAL A 63 -25.14 -17.01 -8.21
N PRO A 64 -25.66 -17.82 -9.15
CA PRO A 64 -27.11 -17.96 -9.34
C PRO A 64 -27.82 -18.49 -8.08
N GLU A 65 -27.24 -19.51 -7.44
CA GLU A 65 -27.78 -20.08 -6.19
C GLU A 65 -27.74 -19.06 -5.05
N LEU A 66 -26.65 -18.31 -4.93
CA LEU A 66 -26.51 -17.23 -3.96
C LEU A 66 -27.61 -16.18 -4.15
N VAL A 67 -27.79 -15.68 -5.37
CA VAL A 67 -28.80 -14.65 -5.70
C VAL A 67 -30.20 -15.16 -5.36
N ASP A 68 -30.54 -16.38 -5.78
CA ASP A 68 -31.84 -16.99 -5.51
C ASP A 68 -32.09 -17.17 -4.01
N SER A 69 -31.06 -17.51 -3.22
CA SER A 69 -31.20 -17.67 -1.77
C SER A 69 -31.64 -16.38 -1.05
N PHE A 70 -31.12 -15.23 -1.48
CA PHE A 70 -31.55 -13.94 -0.94
C PHE A 70 -32.95 -13.55 -1.40
N LEU A 71 -33.29 -13.81 -2.67
CA LEU A 71 -34.61 -13.51 -3.23
C LEU A 71 -35.72 -14.40 -2.67
N GLN A 72 -35.40 -15.62 -2.24
CA GLN A 72 -36.33 -16.51 -1.55
C GLN A 72 -36.73 -15.98 -0.16
N LEU A 73 -35.81 -15.29 0.52
CA LEU A 73 -36.07 -14.69 1.83
C LEU A 73 -36.81 -13.34 1.69
N ASP A 74 -36.41 -12.50 0.74
CA ASP A 74 -37.09 -11.26 0.38
C ASP A 74 -37.03 -11.03 -1.14
N PRO A 75 -38.16 -11.20 -1.87
CA PRO A 75 -38.21 -10.99 -3.31
C PRO A 75 -37.84 -9.57 -3.77
N ALA A 76 -37.90 -8.57 -2.87
CA ALA A 76 -37.53 -7.19 -3.14
C ALA A 76 -36.07 -6.86 -2.78
N GLN A 77 -35.29 -7.81 -2.25
CA GLN A 77 -33.89 -7.62 -1.85
C GLN A 77 -33.05 -7.08 -3.04
N PRO A 78 -32.39 -5.92 -2.90
CA PRO A 78 -31.48 -5.42 -3.92
C PRO A 78 -30.21 -6.27 -3.97
N VAL A 79 -29.88 -6.76 -5.17
CA VAL A 79 -28.69 -7.57 -5.44
C VAL A 79 -27.94 -7.01 -6.64
N VAL A 80 -26.63 -6.81 -6.49
CA VAL A 80 -25.74 -6.34 -7.55
C VAL A 80 -24.59 -7.34 -7.71
N VAL A 81 -24.52 -7.98 -8.87
CA VAL A 81 -23.34 -8.76 -9.26
C VAL A 81 -22.38 -7.83 -10.01
N VAL A 82 -21.11 -7.82 -9.63
CA VAL A 82 -20.12 -6.88 -10.16
C VAL A 82 -18.98 -7.62 -10.84
N ALA A 83 -18.80 -7.37 -12.14
CA ALA A 83 -17.74 -7.97 -12.94
C ALA A 83 -16.97 -6.90 -13.72
N ASP A 84 -15.75 -7.19 -14.13
CA ASP A 84 -15.00 -6.27 -15.01
C ASP A 84 -15.58 -6.33 -16.42
N THR A 85 -15.70 -7.55 -16.95
CA THR A 85 -16.35 -7.88 -18.22
C THR A 85 -17.62 -8.70 -18.00
N LEU A 86 -18.44 -8.84 -19.05
CA LEU A 86 -19.61 -9.71 -19.00
C LEU A 86 -19.18 -11.17 -18.72
N PRO A 87 -19.61 -11.79 -17.61
CA PRO A 87 -19.23 -13.16 -17.29
C PRO A 87 -19.70 -14.16 -18.34
N TYR A 88 -18.82 -15.10 -18.68
CA TYR A 88 -19.12 -16.22 -19.57
C TYR A 88 -18.67 -17.54 -18.92
N PRO A 89 -19.52 -18.59 -18.88
CA PRO A 89 -20.90 -18.65 -19.39
C PRO A 89 -21.86 -17.65 -18.72
N PRO A 90 -22.99 -17.29 -19.37
CA PRO A 90 -23.94 -16.33 -18.81
C PRO A 90 -24.50 -16.80 -17.46
N LEU A 91 -24.50 -15.92 -16.45
CA LEU A 91 -25.00 -16.23 -15.10
C LEU A 91 -26.51 -16.51 -15.01
N ALA A 92 -27.29 -16.23 -16.06
CA ALA A 92 -28.74 -16.44 -16.10
C ALA A 92 -29.52 -15.84 -14.89
N LEU A 93 -29.09 -14.68 -14.39
CA LEU A 93 -29.72 -14.00 -13.24
C LEU A 93 -31.20 -13.64 -13.51
N PRO A 94 -32.07 -13.62 -12.48
CA PRO A 94 -33.46 -13.19 -12.60
C PRO A 94 -33.59 -11.79 -13.22
N ARG A 95 -34.43 -11.66 -14.25
CA ARG A 95 -34.67 -10.39 -14.96
C ARG A 95 -35.68 -9.50 -14.24
N ILE A 96 -35.33 -9.09 -13.02
CA ILE A 96 -36.14 -8.24 -12.13
C ILE A 96 -35.38 -6.96 -11.77
N PRO A 97 -36.05 -5.82 -11.51
CA PRO A 97 -35.39 -4.51 -11.38
C PRO A 97 -34.41 -4.39 -10.20
N ASN A 98 -34.61 -5.17 -9.14
CA ASN A 98 -33.76 -5.21 -7.96
C ASN A 98 -32.50 -6.07 -8.14
N VAL A 99 -32.36 -6.84 -9.23
CA VAL A 99 -31.17 -7.63 -9.56
C VAL A 99 -30.47 -6.99 -10.76
N ARG A 100 -29.21 -6.55 -10.58
CA ARG A 100 -28.44 -5.87 -11.62
C ARG A 100 -27.04 -6.45 -11.77
N LEU A 101 -26.54 -6.46 -13.00
CA LEU A 101 -25.15 -6.75 -13.32
C LEU A 101 -24.43 -5.42 -13.61
N ALA A 102 -23.45 -5.07 -12.77
CA ALA A 102 -22.59 -3.91 -12.97
C ALA A 102 -21.28 -4.33 -13.65
N LEU A 103 -20.92 -3.64 -14.71
CA LEU A 103 -19.72 -3.90 -15.50
C LEU A 103 -18.75 -2.73 -15.35
N LEU A 104 -17.62 -2.97 -14.67
CA LEU A 104 -16.70 -1.91 -14.25
C LEU A 104 -15.73 -1.47 -15.37
N GLN A 105 -15.57 -2.26 -16.43
CA GLN A 105 -14.70 -1.87 -17.53
C GLN A 105 -15.35 -0.74 -18.37
N PRO A 106 -14.58 0.31 -18.73
CA PRO A 106 -15.05 1.34 -19.65
C PRO A 106 -15.50 0.75 -21.00
N ALA A 107 -16.58 1.31 -21.57
CA ALA A 107 -17.11 0.93 -22.87
C ALA A 107 -17.50 2.19 -23.67
N LEU A 108 -17.33 2.15 -24.99
CA LEU A 108 -17.53 3.30 -25.88
C LEU A 108 -18.99 3.77 -25.96
N ASP A 109 -19.93 2.85 -25.69
CA ASP A 109 -21.38 3.06 -25.78
C ASP A 109 -22.04 3.36 -24.43
N ARG A 110 -21.25 3.53 -23.35
CA ARG A 110 -21.78 3.73 -21.99
C ARG A 110 -21.32 5.04 -21.36
N PRO A 111 -22.16 5.67 -20.53
CA PRO A 111 -21.76 6.85 -19.76
C PRO A 111 -20.76 6.48 -18.66
N ALA A 112 -19.98 7.45 -18.19
CA ALA A 112 -19.00 7.25 -17.11
C ALA A 112 -19.61 6.70 -15.81
N ALA A 113 -20.88 6.98 -15.52
CA ALA A 113 -21.57 6.45 -14.35
C ALA A 113 -21.79 4.92 -14.43
N ALA A 114 -21.74 4.30 -15.61
CA ALA A 114 -21.99 2.87 -15.78
C ALA A 114 -20.85 2.00 -15.25
N SER A 115 -19.61 2.49 -15.22
CA SER A 115 -18.46 1.80 -14.62
C SER A 115 -18.26 2.13 -13.14
N ARG A 116 -19.12 2.97 -12.55
CA ARG A 116 -19.07 3.39 -11.16
C ARG A 116 -20.01 2.53 -10.31
N PRO A 117 -19.51 1.75 -9.33
CA PRO A 117 -20.33 0.80 -8.60
C PRO A 117 -21.39 1.45 -7.71
N GLU A 118 -21.16 2.68 -7.23
CA GLU A 118 -22.12 3.45 -6.42
C GLU A 118 -23.41 3.77 -7.18
N THR A 119 -23.36 3.86 -8.52
CA THR A 119 -24.56 4.03 -9.37
C THR A 119 -25.56 2.90 -9.20
N TYR A 120 -25.08 1.72 -8.80
CA TYR A 120 -25.89 0.51 -8.65
C TYR A 120 -26.41 0.32 -7.22
N VAL A 121 -26.09 1.20 -6.26
CA VAL A 121 -26.50 1.05 -4.86
C VAL A 121 -27.35 2.24 -4.44
N ALA A 122 -28.59 1.98 -4.02
CA ALA A 122 -29.52 3.02 -3.54
C ALA A 122 -29.78 2.92 -2.03
N THR A 123 -29.18 1.95 -1.36
CA THR A 123 -29.39 1.66 0.06
C THR A 123 -28.29 2.26 0.93
N GLU A 124 -28.52 2.35 2.25
CA GLU A 124 -27.56 2.95 3.19
C GLU A 124 -26.34 2.03 3.43
N TYR A 125 -26.52 0.70 3.32
CA TYR A 125 -25.50 -0.30 3.61
C TYR A 125 -25.28 -1.23 2.41
N VAL A 126 -24.05 -1.72 2.30
CA VAL A 126 -23.67 -2.77 1.34
C VAL A 126 -23.22 -3.99 2.12
N ALA A 127 -23.69 -5.16 1.71
CA ALA A 127 -23.18 -6.45 2.16
C ALA A 127 -22.36 -7.07 1.03
N LEU A 128 -21.03 -7.11 1.18
CA LEU A 128 -20.13 -7.83 0.30
C LEU A 128 -20.24 -9.32 0.62
N VAL A 129 -20.73 -10.10 -0.33
CA VAL A 129 -20.96 -11.53 -0.15
C VAL A 129 -20.04 -12.29 -1.12
N PRO A 130 -19.15 -13.17 -0.61
CA PRO A 130 -18.33 -14.01 -1.47
C PRO A 130 -19.19 -15.07 -2.15
N ASP A 131 -18.76 -15.52 -3.33
CA ASP A 131 -19.36 -16.67 -3.98
C ASP A 131 -19.30 -17.92 -3.09
N GLY A 132 -20.26 -18.82 -3.29
CA GLY A 132 -20.44 -20.00 -2.45
C GLY A 132 -21.13 -19.74 -1.11
N ALA A 133 -21.44 -18.49 -0.73
CA ALA A 133 -22.29 -18.22 0.42
C ALA A 133 -23.78 -18.33 0.07
N ARG A 134 -24.58 -18.89 0.99
CA ARG A 134 -26.04 -18.99 0.86
C ARG A 134 -26.75 -18.37 2.06
N ALA A 135 -27.78 -17.55 1.80
CA ALA A 135 -28.64 -17.03 2.85
C ALA A 135 -29.65 -18.09 3.30
N GLU A 136 -29.74 -18.36 4.60
CA GLU A 136 -30.66 -19.38 5.14
C GLU A 136 -31.63 -18.83 6.17
N ALA A 137 -31.21 -17.85 6.97
CA ALA A 137 -32.04 -17.33 8.05
C ALA A 137 -32.53 -15.91 7.72
N PRO A 138 -33.85 -15.65 7.82
CA PRO A 138 -34.38 -14.31 7.63
C PRO A 138 -33.81 -13.36 8.69
N GLY A 139 -33.62 -12.09 8.31
CA GLY A 139 -33.14 -11.06 9.24
C GLY A 139 -31.63 -11.06 9.51
N GLN A 140 -30.82 -11.89 8.83
CA GLN A 140 -29.35 -11.92 9.04
C GLN A 140 -28.71 -10.56 8.75
N LEU A 141 -29.05 -9.94 7.63
CA LEU A 141 -28.51 -8.63 7.23
C LEU A 141 -28.96 -7.52 8.18
N GLU A 142 -30.22 -7.55 8.63
CA GLU A 142 -30.77 -6.60 9.59
C GLU A 142 -30.04 -6.67 10.94
N ARG A 143 -29.76 -7.87 11.44
CA ARG A 143 -28.95 -8.05 12.66
C ARG A 143 -27.55 -7.48 12.52
N MET A 144 -26.89 -7.69 11.37
CA MET A 144 -25.58 -7.09 11.10
C MET A 144 -25.66 -5.55 11.09
N VAL A 145 -26.73 -4.98 10.52
CA VAL A 145 -26.97 -3.54 10.53
C VAL A 145 -27.20 -3.02 11.96
N GLU A 146 -27.94 -3.74 12.79
CA GLU A 146 -28.17 -3.37 14.20
C GLU A 146 -26.86 -3.33 14.98
N VAL A 147 -26.00 -4.33 14.83
CA VAL A 147 -24.67 -4.35 15.46
C VAL A 147 -23.80 -3.20 14.96
N LEU A 148 -23.77 -2.95 13.64
CA LEU A 148 -22.99 -1.84 13.08
C LEU A 148 -23.49 -0.48 13.59
N ARG A 149 -24.80 -0.33 13.86
CA ARG A 149 -25.37 0.90 14.43
C ARG A 149 -25.14 1.04 15.93
N ALA A 150 -25.14 -0.06 16.68
CA ALA A 150 -24.82 -0.05 18.10
C ALA A 150 -23.43 0.53 18.37
N GLY A 151 -22.56 0.50 17.35
CA GLY A 151 -21.30 1.22 17.31
C GLY A 151 -20.10 0.34 17.62
N GLY A 152 -18.91 0.93 17.67
CA GLY A 152 -17.67 0.23 18.02
C GLY A 152 -16.81 -0.23 16.83
N SER A 153 -17.35 -0.26 15.61
CA SER A 153 -16.59 -0.58 14.39
C SER A 153 -17.23 0.05 13.15
N ARG A 154 -16.45 0.21 12.06
CA ARG A 154 -16.94 0.74 10.77
C ARG A 154 -17.44 -0.36 9.84
N LEU A 155 -17.00 -1.58 10.09
CA LEU A 155 -17.38 -2.79 9.38
C LEU A 155 -17.84 -3.85 10.39
N VAL A 156 -18.75 -4.71 9.96
CA VAL A 156 -19.07 -5.95 10.67
C VAL A 156 -18.96 -7.13 9.70
N ALA A 157 -18.56 -8.29 10.21
CA ALA A 157 -18.39 -9.48 9.41
C ALA A 157 -19.09 -10.68 10.03
N ALA A 158 -19.72 -11.50 9.20
CA ALA A 158 -20.31 -12.78 9.59
C ALA A 158 -19.62 -13.91 8.82
N PRO A 159 -18.93 -14.86 9.50
CA PRO A 159 -18.24 -15.97 8.84
C PRO A 159 -19.19 -16.82 8.00
N VAL A 160 -18.79 -17.20 6.80
CA VAL A 160 -19.50 -18.22 6.01
C VAL A 160 -19.02 -19.59 6.51
N ALA A 161 -19.92 -20.56 6.67
CA ALA A 161 -19.59 -21.90 7.16
C ALA A 161 -18.86 -22.75 6.09
N SER A 162 -17.87 -22.18 5.41
CA SER A 162 -17.06 -22.85 4.40
C SER A 162 -15.93 -23.68 5.03
N ALA A 163 -15.17 -24.40 4.19
CA ALA A 163 -13.95 -25.09 4.63
C ALA A 163 -12.87 -24.12 5.14
N ASN A 164 -12.99 -22.81 4.86
CA ASN A 164 -12.06 -21.78 5.28
C ASN A 164 -12.80 -20.62 5.99
N PRO A 165 -13.30 -20.84 7.23
CA PRO A 165 -14.05 -19.83 7.96
C PRO A 165 -13.16 -18.62 8.27
N ALA A 166 -13.76 -17.43 8.23
CA ALA A 166 -13.05 -16.19 8.47
C ALA A 166 -12.39 -16.13 9.86
N ARG A 167 -11.11 -15.73 9.88
CA ARG A 167 -10.28 -15.53 11.07
C ARG A 167 -9.87 -14.09 11.21
N CYS A 168 -9.91 -13.61 12.45
CA CYS A 168 -9.57 -12.24 12.82
C CYS A 168 -8.06 -12.00 12.80
N LEU A 169 -7.59 -10.99 12.07
CA LEU A 169 -6.18 -10.62 11.95
C LEU A 169 -5.94 -9.15 12.33
N ALA A 170 -4.78 -8.89 12.93
CA ALA A 170 -4.20 -7.56 13.01
C ALA A 170 -3.50 -7.23 11.68
N LEU A 171 -3.57 -5.96 11.26
CA LEU A 171 -2.95 -5.49 10.02
C LEU A 171 -2.41 -4.07 10.19
N ASN A 172 -1.09 -3.92 10.08
CA ASN A 172 -0.44 -2.62 10.02
C ASN A 172 0.06 -2.36 8.60
N VAL A 173 -0.34 -1.23 8.01
CA VAL A 173 0.04 -0.82 6.65
C VAL A 173 0.95 0.41 6.73
N SER A 174 2.18 0.27 6.27
CA SER A 174 3.15 1.36 6.17
C SER A 174 3.39 1.68 4.71
N LEU A 175 2.85 2.81 4.22
CA LEU A 175 3.10 3.26 2.85
C LEU A 175 4.56 3.69 2.66
N ARG A 176 5.15 4.35 3.67
CA ARG A 176 6.56 4.75 3.65
C ARG A 176 7.49 3.55 3.45
N GLU A 177 7.21 2.44 4.12
CA GLU A 177 7.99 1.20 4.00
C GLU A 177 7.42 0.22 2.96
N TRP A 178 6.37 0.59 2.20
CA TRP A 178 5.73 -0.27 1.21
C TRP A 178 5.28 -1.64 1.75
N THR A 179 4.91 -1.71 3.03
CA THR A 179 4.80 -2.98 3.77
C THR A 179 3.43 -3.15 4.41
N ALA A 180 2.86 -4.35 4.26
CA ALA A 180 1.69 -4.80 5.00
C ALA A 180 2.08 -5.90 5.99
N ARG A 181 1.92 -5.65 7.29
CA ARG A 181 2.31 -6.57 8.38
C ARG A 181 1.06 -7.18 9.00
N TYR A 182 0.88 -8.48 8.83
CA TYR A 182 -0.20 -9.25 9.42
C TYR A 182 0.26 -9.91 10.73
N GLY A 183 -0.66 -10.01 11.69
CA GLY A 183 -0.43 -10.65 12.98
C GLY A 183 -1.70 -11.23 13.58
N PRO A 184 -1.59 -11.95 14.70
CA PRO A 184 -2.75 -12.35 15.48
C PRO A 184 -3.50 -11.10 15.96
N ALA A 185 -4.82 -11.09 15.81
CA ALA A 185 -5.62 -9.99 16.32
C ALA A 185 -5.54 -9.92 17.86
N PRO A 186 -5.43 -8.72 18.45
CA PRO A 186 -5.40 -8.57 19.92
C PRO A 186 -6.70 -9.00 20.59
N SER A 187 -7.80 -9.08 19.83
CA SER A 187 -9.07 -9.63 20.28
C SER A 187 -9.68 -10.50 19.19
N ALA A 188 -10.35 -11.58 19.56
CA ALA A 188 -10.97 -12.50 18.59
C ALA A 188 -12.15 -11.88 17.82
N SER A 189 -12.80 -10.86 18.40
CA SER A 189 -14.01 -10.24 17.85
C SER A 189 -13.77 -8.89 17.17
N ARG A 190 -12.60 -8.25 17.35
CA ARG A 190 -12.27 -6.96 16.73
C ARG A 190 -10.92 -7.04 16.02
N CYS A 191 -10.93 -6.80 14.72
CA CYS A 191 -9.79 -6.99 13.81
C CYS A 191 -9.62 -5.79 12.88
N ASP A 192 -8.46 -5.75 12.23
CA ASP A 192 -8.17 -4.85 11.12
C ASP A 192 -8.38 -5.54 9.76
N ALA A 193 -8.25 -6.87 9.72
CA ALA A 193 -8.43 -7.69 8.53
C ALA A 193 -9.04 -9.07 8.84
N LEU A 194 -9.49 -9.77 7.79
CA LEU A 194 -9.90 -11.17 7.83
C LEU A 194 -9.12 -12.03 6.84
N GLU A 195 -8.90 -13.27 7.24
CA GLU A 195 -8.49 -14.36 6.36
C GLU A 195 -9.59 -15.43 6.31
N GLY A 196 -10.10 -15.73 5.13
CA GLY A 196 -11.21 -16.67 4.92
C GLY A 196 -12.51 -15.99 4.49
N ASP A 197 -13.58 -16.78 4.38
CA ASP A 197 -14.84 -16.33 3.79
C ASP A 197 -15.77 -15.71 4.84
N ALA A 198 -16.20 -14.47 4.60
CA ALA A 198 -17.18 -13.78 5.42
C ALA A 198 -18.05 -12.86 4.57
N VAL A 199 -19.30 -12.70 4.99
CA VAL A 199 -20.13 -11.58 4.56
C VAL A 199 -19.68 -10.32 5.29
N LEU A 200 -19.33 -9.26 4.57
CA LEU A 200 -18.89 -8.00 5.15
C LEU A 200 -19.96 -6.93 4.96
N LEU A 201 -20.39 -6.28 6.04
CA LEU A 201 -21.37 -5.21 5.98
C LEU A 201 -20.78 -3.89 6.45
N LEU A 202 -20.97 -2.86 5.64
CA LEU A 202 -20.54 -1.49 5.90
C LEU A 202 -21.47 -0.48 5.21
N ARG A 203 -21.32 0.81 5.51
CA ARG A 203 -22.13 1.85 4.84
C ARG A 203 -21.68 2.01 3.39
N ALA A 204 -22.63 2.19 2.48
CA ALA A 204 -22.34 2.42 1.05
C ALA A 204 -21.41 3.63 0.86
N ARG A 205 -21.64 4.71 1.62
CA ARG A 205 -20.79 5.91 1.59
C ARG A 205 -19.35 5.66 2.04
N ASP A 206 -19.14 4.72 2.96
CA ASP A 206 -17.81 4.41 3.50
C ASP A 206 -17.07 3.54 2.47
N LEU A 207 -17.74 2.52 1.91
CA LEU A 207 -17.19 1.66 0.85
C LEU A 207 -16.81 2.46 -0.40
N PHE A 208 -17.75 3.19 -1.00
CA PHE A 208 -17.54 3.84 -2.30
C PHE A 208 -16.74 5.14 -2.23
N ASN A 209 -16.35 5.58 -1.03
CA ASN A 209 -15.38 6.67 -0.84
C ASN A 209 -13.93 6.16 -0.81
N LEU A 210 -13.70 4.84 -0.78
CA LEU A 210 -12.37 4.25 -0.96
C LEU A 210 -11.91 4.42 -2.41
N SER A 211 -10.59 4.48 -2.63
CA SER A 211 -10.01 4.65 -3.97
C SER A 211 -10.24 3.43 -4.86
N ALA A 212 -10.18 2.23 -4.29
CA ALA A 212 -10.28 0.96 -5.01
C ALA A 212 -11.24 -0.01 -4.28
N PRO A 213 -12.54 0.32 -4.19
CA PRO A 213 -13.49 -0.36 -3.28
C PRO A 213 -13.78 -1.81 -3.66
N LEU A 214 -13.68 -2.15 -4.95
CA LEU A 214 -13.98 -3.48 -5.51
C LEU A 214 -12.78 -4.08 -6.25
N ALA A 215 -11.56 -3.60 -5.96
CA ALA A 215 -10.35 -4.18 -6.51
C ALA A 215 -10.13 -5.58 -5.95
N ARG A 216 -9.69 -6.51 -6.81
CA ARG A 216 -9.63 -7.94 -6.51
C ARG A 216 -8.20 -8.36 -6.15
N PRO A 217 -8.00 -9.24 -5.14
CA PRO A 217 -9.02 -9.83 -4.27
C PRO A 217 -9.60 -8.81 -3.27
N VAL A 218 -10.93 -8.74 -3.15
CA VAL A 218 -11.63 -7.78 -2.27
C VAL A 218 -11.15 -7.91 -0.83
N GLY A 219 -10.96 -9.12 -0.31
CA GLY A 219 -10.43 -9.33 1.04
C GLY A 219 -9.04 -8.69 1.23
N THR A 220 -8.18 -8.67 0.22
CA THR A 220 -6.89 -7.98 0.32
C THR A 220 -7.03 -6.47 0.14
N GLY A 221 -7.69 -6.03 -0.93
CA GLY A 221 -7.78 -4.61 -1.28
C GLY A 221 -8.58 -3.79 -0.28
N LEU A 222 -9.68 -4.34 0.22
CA LEU A 222 -10.53 -3.67 1.21
C LEU A 222 -9.77 -3.48 2.51
N PHE A 223 -9.20 -4.53 3.09
CA PHE A 223 -8.57 -4.44 4.41
C PHE A 223 -7.29 -3.60 4.41
N LEU A 224 -6.53 -3.58 3.32
CA LEU A 224 -5.40 -2.64 3.19
C LEU A 224 -5.86 -1.19 3.27
N GLN A 225 -6.95 -0.83 2.59
CA GLN A 225 -7.49 0.53 2.61
C GLN A 225 -8.13 0.87 3.96
N THR A 226 -8.92 -0.05 4.54
CA THR A 226 -9.61 0.22 5.81
C THR A 226 -8.65 0.28 6.99
N ALA A 227 -7.65 -0.60 7.05
CA ALA A 227 -6.64 -0.58 8.11
C ALA A 227 -5.79 0.70 8.05
N LEU A 228 -5.42 1.16 6.85
CA LEU A 228 -4.71 2.43 6.66
C LEU A 228 -5.52 3.63 7.15
N HIS A 229 -6.85 3.60 7.03
CA HIS A 229 -7.75 4.62 7.58
C HIS A 229 -8.05 4.44 9.09
N GLY A 230 -7.43 3.47 9.77
CA GLY A 230 -7.66 3.17 11.18
C GLY A 230 -9.07 2.60 11.46
N TRP A 231 -9.73 2.04 10.45
CA TRP A 231 -11.04 1.44 10.63
C TRP A 231 -10.90 0.04 11.21
N THR A 232 -11.74 -0.25 12.20
CA THR A 232 -11.83 -1.58 12.81
C THR A 232 -13.11 -2.28 12.36
N MET A 233 -13.03 -3.61 12.37
CA MET A 233 -14.12 -4.50 12.01
C MET A 233 -14.48 -5.40 13.20
N GLN A 234 -15.78 -5.63 13.39
CA GLN A 234 -16.27 -6.58 14.38
C GLN A 234 -16.67 -7.90 13.72
N LEU A 235 -16.08 -9.01 14.16
CA LEU A 235 -16.43 -10.36 13.73
C LEU A 235 -17.56 -10.90 14.63
N LEU A 236 -18.65 -11.35 14.01
CA LEU A 236 -19.83 -11.88 14.70
C LEU A 236 -19.71 -13.40 14.88
N GLU A 237 -20.24 -13.91 15.98
CA GLU A 237 -20.31 -15.36 16.23
C GLU A 237 -21.37 -16.07 15.38
N CYS A 238 -22.34 -15.31 14.84
CA CYS A 238 -23.38 -15.84 13.99
C CYS A 238 -22.85 -16.18 12.59
N SER A 239 -23.25 -17.35 12.06
CA SER A 239 -22.98 -17.71 10.66
C SER A 239 -23.65 -16.70 9.71
N GLY A 240 -22.87 -16.22 8.74
CA GLY A 240 -23.29 -15.39 7.61
C GLY A 240 -23.89 -16.19 6.45
N GLY A 241 -23.94 -17.53 6.57
CA GLY A 241 -24.47 -18.43 5.53
C GLY A 241 -23.80 -19.80 5.50
N GLN A 242 -24.39 -20.71 4.74
CA GLN A 242 -23.82 -22.04 4.44
C GLN A 242 -23.06 -22.05 3.11
N PRO A 243 -22.11 -22.98 2.93
CA PRO A 243 -21.44 -23.17 1.66
C PRO A 243 -22.39 -23.76 0.62
N SER A 244 -22.28 -23.32 -0.63
CA SER A 244 -22.92 -23.97 -1.77
C SER A 244 -22.41 -25.41 -1.92
N GLY A 245 -23.24 -26.29 -2.47
CA GLY A 245 -22.83 -27.64 -2.88
C GLY A 245 -21.85 -27.66 -4.06
N HIS A 246 -21.61 -26.51 -4.72
CA HIS A 246 -20.64 -26.37 -5.80
C HIS A 246 -19.30 -25.85 -5.26
N GLY A 247 -18.29 -26.72 -5.29
CA GLY A 247 -16.92 -26.35 -4.93
C GLY A 247 -16.15 -25.91 -6.18
N PRO A 248 -15.63 -24.68 -6.24
CA PRO A 248 -14.92 -24.21 -7.43
C PRO A 248 -13.66 -25.04 -7.67
N ARG A 249 -13.24 -25.16 -8.94
CA ARG A 249 -11.93 -25.72 -9.33
C ARG A 249 -10.79 -24.94 -8.67
N ALA A 250 -10.38 -25.42 -7.50
CA ALA A 250 -9.45 -24.75 -6.59
C ALA A 250 -8.09 -24.39 -7.21
N LEU A 251 -7.59 -25.20 -8.15
CA LEU A 251 -6.29 -25.00 -8.80
C LEU A 251 -6.25 -23.79 -9.75
N GLU A 252 -7.20 -23.70 -10.70
CA GLU A 252 -7.26 -22.60 -11.67
C GLU A 252 -7.68 -21.28 -11.00
N GLY A 253 -8.65 -21.34 -10.09
CA GLY A 253 -9.05 -20.20 -9.27
C GLY A 253 -7.90 -19.67 -8.40
N GLY A 254 -7.11 -20.58 -7.82
CA GLY A 254 -5.94 -20.23 -7.00
C GLY A 254 -4.82 -19.54 -7.78
N ALA A 255 -4.53 -19.96 -9.02
CA ALA A 255 -3.51 -19.32 -9.86
C ALA A 255 -3.93 -17.90 -10.30
N ARG A 256 -5.18 -17.73 -10.77
CA ARG A 256 -5.73 -16.41 -11.13
C ARG A 256 -5.88 -15.49 -9.92
N GLY A 257 -6.24 -16.04 -8.75
CA GLY A 257 -6.28 -15.33 -7.49
C GLY A 257 -4.91 -14.75 -7.12
N ARG A 258 -3.85 -15.56 -7.21
CA ARG A 258 -2.47 -15.12 -6.97
C ARG A 258 -2.03 -14.03 -7.94
N ALA A 259 -2.28 -14.19 -9.24
CA ALA A 259 -1.92 -13.19 -10.24
C ALA A 259 -2.62 -11.83 -10.00
N ARG A 260 -3.92 -11.85 -9.69
CA ARG A 260 -4.68 -10.63 -9.32
C ARG A 260 -4.15 -9.99 -8.05
N ARG A 261 -3.82 -10.79 -7.03
CA ARG A 261 -3.21 -10.28 -5.79
C ARG A 261 -1.87 -9.60 -6.05
N THR A 262 -1.00 -10.20 -6.87
CA THR A 262 0.28 -9.59 -7.26
C THR A 262 0.06 -8.24 -7.95
N ALA A 263 -0.85 -8.18 -8.93
CA ALA A 263 -1.16 -6.93 -9.63
C ALA A 263 -1.76 -5.86 -8.70
N LEU A 264 -2.65 -6.25 -7.79
CA LEU A 264 -3.24 -5.37 -6.79
C LEU A 264 -2.19 -4.77 -5.86
N LEU A 265 -1.32 -5.60 -5.27
CA LEU A 265 -0.27 -5.14 -4.36
C LEU A 265 0.72 -4.23 -5.09
N ALA A 266 1.09 -4.57 -6.33
CA ALA A 266 1.93 -3.71 -7.15
C ALA A 266 1.29 -2.32 -7.36
N ALA A 267 0.00 -2.28 -7.75
CA ALA A 267 -0.76 -1.05 -7.99
C ALA A 267 -0.97 -0.19 -6.74
N LEU A 268 -1.18 -0.82 -5.57
CA LEU A 268 -1.31 -0.10 -4.29
C LEU A 268 0.04 0.28 -3.66
N GLY A 269 1.15 -0.09 -4.28
CA GLY A 269 2.48 0.20 -3.75
C GLY A 269 2.81 -0.61 -2.49
N ILE A 270 2.38 -1.86 -2.41
CA ILE A 270 2.83 -2.83 -1.40
C ILE A 270 3.88 -3.74 -2.05
N ARG A 271 5.08 -3.76 -1.48
CA ARG A 271 6.24 -4.51 -1.98
C ARG A 271 6.63 -5.67 -1.06
N LEU A 272 6.17 -5.64 0.19
CA LEU A 272 6.39 -6.69 1.18
C LEU A 272 5.11 -6.97 1.95
N VAL A 273 4.75 -8.24 2.07
CA VAL A 273 3.76 -8.72 3.04
C VAL A 273 4.46 -9.62 4.04
N SER A 274 4.32 -9.33 5.33
CA SER A 274 4.92 -10.11 6.40
C SER A 274 3.88 -10.65 7.36
N TRP A 275 4.19 -11.77 7.99
CA TRP A 275 3.43 -12.35 9.10
C TRP A 275 4.35 -12.52 10.31
N GLU A 276 3.81 -12.39 11.52
CA GLU A 276 4.58 -12.63 12.77
C GLU A 276 5.22 -14.02 12.85
N SER A 277 4.71 -15.01 12.11
CA SER A 277 5.33 -16.33 11.96
C SER A 277 6.69 -16.32 11.25
N GLY A 278 7.14 -15.16 10.75
CA GLY A 278 8.37 -15.00 9.98
C GLY A 278 8.19 -15.22 8.48
N ARG A 279 6.97 -15.51 8.01
CA ARG A 279 6.68 -15.61 6.57
C ARG A 279 6.81 -14.23 5.91
N LEU A 280 7.59 -14.15 4.84
CA LEU A 280 7.75 -12.96 4.01
C LEU A 280 7.33 -13.27 2.58
N GLU A 281 6.53 -12.41 1.98
CA GLU A 281 6.16 -12.46 0.57
C GLU A 281 6.57 -11.16 -0.13
N TRP A 282 7.34 -11.29 -1.20
CA TRP A 282 7.92 -10.16 -1.93
C TRP A 282 7.14 -9.88 -3.21
N PHE A 283 6.87 -8.60 -3.46
CA PHE A 283 6.15 -8.09 -4.63
C PHE A 283 6.89 -6.89 -5.26
N GLY A 284 8.22 -6.91 -5.18
CA GLY A 284 9.10 -5.87 -5.72
C GLY A 284 10.20 -6.46 -6.60
N CYS A 285 11.35 -5.78 -6.70
CA CYS A 285 12.45 -6.21 -7.54
C CYS A 285 13.16 -7.48 -7.02
N SER A 286 13.73 -8.25 -7.95
CA SER A 286 14.61 -9.39 -7.70
C SER A 286 15.94 -9.23 -8.47
N LYS A 287 16.76 -10.28 -8.47
CA LYS A 287 18.04 -10.30 -9.18
C LYS A 287 17.85 -10.33 -10.70
N GLU A 288 16.67 -10.76 -11.17
CA GLU A 288 16.32 -10.90 -12.59
C GLU A 288 15.49 -9.73 -13.13
N THR A 289 15.20 -8.72 -12.30
CA THR A 289 14.41 -7.55 -12.69
C THR A 289 15.19 -6.26 -12.44
N PRO A 290 14.83 -5.16 -13.14
CA PRO A 290 15.28 -3.83 -12.74
C PRO A 290 14.93 -3.49 -11.29
N ARG A 291 15.72 -2.58 -10.71
CA ARG A 291 15.42 -1.98 -9.40
C ARG A 291 14.14 -1.14 -9.48
N CYS A 292 13.51 -0.88 -8.34
CA CYS A 292 12.16 -0.29 -8.31
C CYS A 292 12.08 1.19 -8.73
N PHE A 293 13.19 1.92 -8.70
CA PHE A 293 13.26 3.33 -9.09
C PHE A 293 14.26 3.51 -10.23
N GLY A 294 14.00 4.45 -11.13
CA GLY A 294 14.85 4.72 -12.29
C GLY A 294 16.22 5.33 -11.92
N THR A 295 16.86 5.95 -12.90
CA THR A 295 18.07 6.75 -12.68
C THR A 295 17.77 7.89 -11.70
N VAL A 296 18.62 8.02 -10.67
CA VAL A 296 18.50 9.09 -9.67
C VAL A 296 18.99 10.39 -10.30
N VAL A 297 18.28 11.50 -10.04
CA VAL A 297 18.63 12.83 -10.54
C VAL A 297 18.70 13.79 -9.35
N GLY A 298 19.80 14.53 -9.23
CA GLY A 298 20.01 15.49 -8.13
C GLY A 298 19.93 14.84 -6.74
N ASP A 299 20.53 13.65 -6.60
CA ASP A 299 20.61 12.87 -5.36
C ASP A 299 19.26 12.57 -4.68
N THR A 300 18.17 12.68 -5.44
CA THR A 300 16.81 12.55 -4.91
C THR A 300 16.05 11.49 -5.72
N PRO A 301 15.94 10.24 -5.20
CA PRO A 301 15.22 9.17 -5.88
C PRO A 301 13.71 9.42 -5.96
N ALA A 302 13.07 8.79 -6.95
CA ALA A 302 11.63 8.95 -7.23
C ALA A 302 10.73 8.71 -6.00
N TYR A 303 11.05 7.72 -5.16
CA TYR A 303 10.22 7.36 -4.01
C TYR A 303 10.11 8.47 -2.95
N LEU A 304 11.08 9.38 -2.86
CA LEU A 304 11.01 10.52 -1.93
C LEU A 304 9.92 11.52 -2.36
N TYR A 305 9.73 11.71 -3.66
CA TYR A 305 8.64 12.53 -4.20
C TYR A 305 7.27 11.85 -4.06
N GLU A 306 7.24 10.54 -3.91
CA GLU A 306 6.03 9.77 -3.58
C GLU A 306 5.72 9.78 -2.07
N GLU A 307 6.46 10.55 -1.27
CA GLU A 307 6.38 10.60 0.20
C GLU A 307 6.62 9.22 0.85
N ARG A 308 7.48 8.42 0.22
CA ARG A 308 7.85 7.09 0.68
C ARG A 308 9.36 6.99 0.90
N TRP A 309 9.78 5.90 1.53
CA TRP A 309 11.18 5.56 1.69
C TRP A 309 11.59 4.48 0.69
N THR A 310 12.83 4.00 0.79
CA THR A 310 13.36 3.03 -0.16
C THR A 310 12.53 1.75 -0.13
N PRO A 311 12.13 1.20 -1.30
CA PRO A 311 11.39 -0.05 -1.34
C PRO A 311 12.13 -1.17 -0.59
N PRO A 312 11.45 -1.97 0.24
CA PRO A 312 12.09 -2.95 1.12
C PRO A 312 12.82 -4.05 0.34
N CYS A 313 12.37 -4.34 -0.89
CA CYS A 313 13.04 -5.26 -1.81
C CYS A 313 14.39 -4.71 -2.29
N CYS A 314 14.49 -3.39 -2.49
CA CYS A 314 15.74 -2.72 -2.83
C CYS A 314 16.71 -2.75 -1.64
N LEU A 315 16.24 -2.39 -0.43
CA LEU A 315 17.05 -2.52 0.79
C LEU A 315 17.51 -3.97 1.02
N ARG A 316 16.67 -4.98 0.76
CA ARG A 316 17.08 -6.39 0.84
C ARG A 316 18.24 -6.70 -0.11
N ALA A 317 18.15 -6.27 -1.36
CA ALA A 317 19.20 -6.46 -2.35
C ALA A 317 20.49 -5.72 -1.96
N LEU A 318 20.41 -4.49 -1.47
CA LEU A 318 21.57 -3.74 -0.97
C LEU A 318 22.27 -4.45 0.19
N ARG A 319 21.51 -4.96 1.18
CA ARG A 319 22.07 -5.75 2.29
C ARG A 319 22.75 -7.03 1.78
N GLU A 320 22.16 -7.68 0.78
CA GLU A 320 22.72 -8.88 0.15
C GLU A 320 24.03 -8.58 -0.60
N THR A 321 24.06 -7.53 -1.41
CA THR A 321 25.26 -7.06 -2.13
C THR A 321 26.34 -6.62 -1.16
N ALA A 322 26.02 -5.82 -0.14
CA ALA A 322 26.98 -5.37 0.88
C ALA A 322 27.64 -6.56 1.59
N ARG A 323 26.84 -7.54 2.03
CA ARG A 323 27.35 -8.75 2.67
C ARG A 323 28.26 -9.54 1.73
N TYR A 324 27.88 -9.65 0.46
CA TYR A 324 28.68 -10.35 -0.55
C TYR A 324 30.03 -9.66 -0.78
N VAL A 325 30.00 -8.36 -1.09
CA VAL A 325 31.20 -7.56 -1.37
C VAL A 325 32.15 -7.57 -0.20
N VAL A 326 31.66 -7.35 1.02
CA VAL A 326 32.48 -7.44 2.23
C VAL A 326 33.16 -8.81 2.36
N GLY A 327 32.41 -9.90 2.16
CA GLY A 327 32.99 -11.25 2.21
C GLY A 327 34.09 -11.48 1.17
N VAL A 328 33.95 -10.91 -0.04
CA VAL A 328 34.97 -10.97 -1.09
C VAL A 328 36.21 -10.15 -0.69
N LEU A 329 36.02 -8.93 -0.18
CA LEU A 329 37.12 -8.06 0.23
C LEU A 329 37.91 -8.68 1.40
N GLU A 330 37.24 -9.21 2.42
CA GLU A 330 37.88 -9.89 3.54
C GLU A 330 38.67 -11.13 3.11
N ALA A 331 38.09 -11.96 2.22
CA ALA A 331 38.75 -13.15 1.71
C ALA A 331 39.99 -12.82 0.84
N ALA A 332 39.95 -11.69 0.13
CA ALA A 332 41.06 -11.19 -0.67
C ALA A 332 42.10 -10.41 0.14
N GLY A 333 41.88 -10.17 1.44
CA GLY A 333 42.79 -9.35 2.26
C GLY A 333 42.80 -7.87 1.86
N VAL A 334 41.65 -7.35 1.41
CA VAL A 334 41.47 -5.91 1.13
C VAL A 334 40.94 -5.21 2.38
N ARG A 335 41.70 -4.25 2.90
CA ARG A 335 41.24 -3.42 4.02
C ARG A 335 40.12 -2.51 3.54
N TYR A 336 38.98 -2.57 4.22
CA TYR A 336 37.80 -1.78 3.93
C TYR A 336 37.20 -1.19 5.22
N TRP A 337 36.35 -0.18 5.07
CA TRP A 337 35.54 0.37 6.17
C TRP A 337 34.22 0.92 5.65
N LEU A 338 33.19 0.96 6.50
CA LEU A 338 31.93 1.64 6.18
C LEU A 338 32.19 3.13 5.93
N GLY A 339 31.74 3.62 4.77
CA GLY A 339 31.81 5.03 4.36
C GLY A 339 30.46 5.73 4.48
N GLY A 340 30.47 7.05 4.27
CA GLY A 340 29.28 7.85 3.98
C GLY A 340 28.05 7.59 4.87
N GLY A 341 26.89 7.50 4.21
CA GLY A 341 25.59 7.22 4.84
C GLY A 341 25.52 5.85 5.52
N CYS A 342 26.28 4.86 5.02
CA CYS A 342 26.32 3.52 5.59
C CYS A 342 26.93 3.46 6.99
N CYS A 343 28.04 4.17 7.20
CA CYS A 343 28.64 4.29 8.53
C CYS A 343 27.68 5.01 9.50
N CYS A 344 26.96 6.03 9.02
CA CYS A 344 25.95 6.73 9.80
C CYS A 344 24.76 5.82 10.18
N GLY A 345 24.23 5.05 9.22
CA GLY A 345 23.15 4.08 9.46
C GLY A 345 23.56 2.98 10.44
N ALA A 346 24.78 2.44 10.28
CA ALA A 346 25.35 1.47 11.21
C ALA A 346 25.46 2.02 12.64
N ALA A 347 26.00 3.23 12.80
CA ALA A 347 26.16 3.88 14.09
C ALA A 347 24.82 4.27 14.75
N ARG A 348 23.80 4.57 13.96
CA ARG A 348 22.47 4.99 14.43
C ARG A 348 21.60 3.81 14.83
N HIS A 349 21.46 2.81 13.96
CA HIS A 349 20.50 1.72 14.13
C HIS A 349 20.97 0.37 13.55
N GLY A 350 22.24 0.23 13.19
CA GLY A 350 22.84 -1.03 12.76
C GLY A 350 22.38 -1.54 11.38
N ASP A 351 21.87 -0.66 10.52
CA ASP A 351 21.36 -1.01 9.18
C ASP A 351 21.49 0.18 8.21
N ILE A 352 21.15 -0.04 6.94
CA ILE A 352 21.06 1.02 5.93
C ILE A 352 20.03 2.08 6.39
N ILE A 353 20.28 3.35 6.10
CA ILE A 353 19.30 4.41 6.37
C ILE A 353 18.04 4.12 5.52
N PRO A 354 16.81 4.13 6.08
CA PRO A 354 15.64 3.58 5.38
C PRO A 354 15.29 4.24 4.03
N TRP A 355 15.77 5.46 3.79
CA TRP A 355 15.58 6.23 2.55
C TRP A 355 16.83 6.32 1.66
N ASP A 356 17.92 5.63 2.03
CA ASP A 356 19.12 5.52 1.20
C ASP A 356 18.95 4.48 0.09
N TYR A 357 19.73 4.60 -0.99
CA TYR A 357 19.56 3.78 -2.19
C TYR A 357 20.80 2.99 -2.64
N ASP A 358 21.93 3.16 -1.98
CA ASP A 358 23.20 2.51 -2.26
C ASP A 358 23.95 2.16 -0.95
N VAL A 359 25.17 1.64 -1.09
CA VAL A 359 26.06 1.36 0.03
C VAL A 359 27.47 1.84 -0.27
N ASP A 360 28.07 2.61 0.63
CA ASP A 360 29.44 3.11 0.48
C ASP A 360 30.44 2.39 1.38
N LEU A 361 31.55 1.91 0.79
CA LEU A 361 32.72 1.42 1.52
C LEU A 361 33.96 2.19 1.09
N GLY A 362 34.81 2.59 2.03
CA GLY A 362 36.18 3.00 1.71
C GLY A 362 37.11 1.80 1.68
N ILE A 363 38.10 1.81 0.80
CA ILE A 363 39.14 0.78 0.70
C ILE A 363 40.54 1.40 0.61
N TYR A 364 41.57 0.66 1.01
CA TYR A 364 42.96 1.04 0.71
C TYR A 364 43.26 0.80 -0.77
N LEU A 365 43.70 1.83 -1.50
CA LEU A 365 44.04 1.75 -2.93
C LEU A 365 45.15 0.72 -3.19
N GLU A 366 46.14 0.63 -2.31
CA GLU A 366 47.25 -0.34 -2.43
C GLU A 366 46.79 -1.81 -2.37
N ASP A 367 45.60 -2.08 -1.80
CA ASP A 367 45.05 -3.43 -1.68
C ASP A 367 44.19 -3.85 -2.88
N VAL A 368 43.85 -2.94 -3.80
CA VAL A 368 43.03 -3.22 -5.00
C VAL A 368 43.58 -4.42 -5.78
N GLY A 369 44.91 -4.48 -5.89
CA GLY A 369 45.63 -5.55 -6.57
C GLY A 369 45.47 -6.94 -5.93
N ASN A 370 44.89 -7.08 -4.73
CA ASN A 370 44.68 -8.38 -4.08
C ASN A 370 43.40 -9.07 -4.56
N CYS A 371 42.37 -8.30 -4.93
CA CYS A 371 41.07 -8.81 -5.35
C CYS A 371 40.99 -9.01 -6.86
N GLU A 372 40.65 -10.23 -7.31
CA GLU A 372 40.53 -10.55 -8.73
C GLU A 372 39.46 -9.71 -9.44
N GLN A 373 38.31 -9.54 -8.79
CA GLN A 373 37.19 -8.80 -9.35
C GLN A 373 37.53 -7.32 -9.52
N LEU A 374 38.27 -6.73 -8.57
CA LEU A 374 38.71 -5.33 -8.68
C LEU A 374 39.74 -5.14 -9.80
N ARG A 375 40.73 -6.04 -9.92
CA ARG A 375 41.67 -6.02 -11.05
C ARG A 375 40.96 -6.18 -12.39
N GLY A 376 39.97 -7.06 -12.47
CA GLY A 376 39.14 -7.25 -13.66
C GLY A 376 38.37 -5.97 -14.03
N ALA A 377 37.77 -5.31 -13.02
CA ALA A 377 37.02 -4.07 -13.18
C ALA A 377 37.86 -2.90 -13.72
N GLU A 378 39.19 -2.89 -13.49
CA GLU A 378 40.09 -1.89 -14.11
C GLU A 378 40.22 -2.06 -15.62
N ALA A 379 40.11 -3.29 -16.13
CA ALA A 379 40.17 -3.58 -17.57
C ALA A 379 38.82 -3.38 -18.28
N GLY A 380 37.71 -3.50 -17.54
CA GLY A 380 36.35 -3.29 -18.04
C GLY A 380 35.30 -3.89 -17.11
N SER A 381 34.03 -3.65 -17.43
CA SER A 381 32.92 -4.25 -16.68
C SER A 381 33.00 -5.78 -16.73
N MET A 382 32.87 -6.43 -15.57
CA MET A 382 32.90 -7.88 -15.45
C MET A 382 31.74 -8.40 -14.61
N VAL A 383 31.25 -9.60 -14.94
CA VAL A 383 30.21 -10.30 -14.17
C VAL A 383 30.86 -11.50 -13.50
N ASP A 384 30.74 -11.60 -12.17
CA ASP A 384 31.28 -12.73 -11.43
C ASP A 384 30.40 -13.99 -11.51
N GLU A 385 30.90 -15.10 -10.97
CA GLU A 385 30.20 -16.40 -10.97
C GLU A 385 28.84 -16.37 -10.24
N ARG A 386 28.60 -15.37 -9.37
CA ARG A 386 27.36 -15.19 -8.63
C ARG A 386 26.44 -14.14 -9.27
N GLY A 387 26.82 -13.60 -10.43
CA GLY A 387 26.05 -12.66 -11.21
C GLY A 387 26.07 -11.23 -10.67
N PHE A 388 27.03 -10.84 -9.82
CA PHE A 388 27.26 -9.43 -9.49
C PHE A 388 28.15 -8.79 -10.56
N VAL A 389 27.91 -7.52 -10.85
CA VAL A 389 28.65 -6.78 -11.89
C VAL A 389 29.64 -5.85 -11.21
N TRP A 390 30.92 -5.99 -11.52
CA TRP A 390 31.99 -5.15 -11.01
C TRP A 390 32.50 -4.25 -12.13
N GLU A 391 32.53 -2.95 -11.88
CA GLU A 391 32.97 -1.96 -12.87
C GLU A 391 33.76 -0.83 -12.20
N LYS A 392 34.67 -0.20 -12.94
CA LYS A 392 35.32 1.03 -12.53
C LYS A 392 34.53 2.22 -13.07
N ALA A 393 34.08 3.09 -12.18
CA ALA A 393 33.31 4.27 -12.53
C ALA A 393 34.21 5.31 -13.23
N VAL A 394 33.76 5.80 -14.38
CA VAL A 394 34.48 6.78 -15.20
C VAL A 394 34.49 8.17 -14.55
N GLU A 395 33.49 8.46 -13.72
CA GLU A 395 33.20 9.80 -13.19
C GLU A 395 33.97 10.17 -11.91
N GLY A 396 34.58 9.22 -11.20
CA GLY A 396 35.15 9.49 -9.88
C GLY A 396 36.19 8.50 -9.35
N ASP A 397 36.85 7.74 -10.22
CA ASP A 397 37.90 6.76 -9.88
C ASP A 397 37.55 5.83 -8.69
N PHE A 398 36.29 5.39 -8.63
CA PHE A 398 35.81 4.40 -7.67
C PHE A 398 35.34 3.12 -8.37
N PHE A 399 35.15 2.04 -7.61
CA PHE A 399 34.57 0.81 -8.15
C PHE A 399 33.11 0.70 -7.74
N ARG A 400 32.27 0.19 -8.63
CA ARG A 400 30.86 -0.06 -8.38
C ARG A 400 30.56 -1.53 -8.52
N VAL A 401 29.84 -2.09 -7.56
CA VAL A 401 29.39 -3.49 -7.57
C VAL A 401 27.87 -3.53 -7.59
N GLN A 402 27.30 -3.86 -8.73
CA GLN A 402 25.85 -3.91 -8.94
C GLN A 402 25.29 -5.29 -8.57
N TYR A 403 24.04 -5.32 -8.09
CA TYR A 403 23.37 -6.55 -7.65
C TYR A 403 23.25 -7.57 -8.79
N SER A 404 22.96 -7.11 -10.01
CA SER A 404 23.05 -7.89 -11.25
C SER A 404 23.07 -7.02 -12.49
N GLU A 405 23.26 -7.64 -13.65
CA GLU A 405 23.20 -6.95 -14.96
C GLU A 405 21.87 -6.21 -15.18
N SER A 406 20.76 -6.74 -14.67
CA SER A 406 19.45 -6.09 -14.75
C SER A 406 19.17 -5.16 -13.57
N ASN A 407 19.73 -5.42 -12.40
CA ASN A 407 19.41 -4.71 -11.16
C ASN A 407 20.60 -3.88 -10.67
N HIS A 408 20.55 -2.58 -10.94
CA HIS A 408 21.64 -1.64 -10.68
C HIS A 408 21.62 -1.03 -9.27
N LEU A 409 21.06 -1.73 -8.27
CA LEU A 409 21.34 -1.44 -6.87
C LEU A 409 22.79 -1.84 -6.58
N HIS A 410 23.54 -1.01 -5.87
CA HIS A 410 24.99 -1.16 -5.87
C HIS A 410 25.64 -0.86 -4.52
N VAL A 411 26.89 -1.34 -4.42
CA VAL A 411 27.88 -0.95 -3.42
C VAL A 411 28.98 -0.19 -4.16
N ASP A 412 29.29 1.03 -3.73
CA ASP A 412 30.42 1.81 -4.22
C ASP A 412 31.62 1.65 -3.28
N LEU A 413 32.79 1.44 -3.88
CA LEU A 413 34.08 1.21 -3.23
C LEU A 413 35.01 2.37 -3.56
N TRP A 414 35.30 3.18 -2.56
CA TRP A 414 36.08 4.41 -2.66
C TRP A 414 37.54 4.16 -2.26
N PRO A 415 38.50 4.12 -3.22
CA PRO A 415 39.89 3.88 -2.91
C PRO A 415 40.55 5.14 -2.34
N PHE A 416 41.22 5.01 -1.19
CA PHE A 416 42.05 6.06 -0.61
C PHE A 416 43.49 5.59 -0.43
N TYR A 417 44.43 6.54 -0.42
CA TYR A 417 45.82 6.28 -0.07
C TYR A 417 46.33 7.32 0.96
N PRO A 418 47.28 6.95 1.83
CA PRO A 418 47.81 7.87 2.82
C PRO A 418 48.83 8.82 2.20
N ARG A 419 48.71 10.11 2.51
CA ARG A 419 49.70 11.16 2.21
C ARG A 419 49.96 11.94 3.48
N ASN A 420 51.15 11.76 4.07
CA ASN A 420 51.53 12.41 5.34
C ASN A 420 50.53 12.18 6.49
N GLY A 421 49.98 10.97 6.62
CA GLY A 421 49.02 10.62 7.67
C GLY A 421 47.59 11.10 7.43
N VAL A 422 47.27 11.58 6.24
CA VAL A 422 45.91 11.94 5.79
C VAL A 422 45.52 11.02 4.65
N MET A 423 44.34 10.38 4.74
CA MET A 423 43.75 9.60 3.67
C MET A 423 43.17 10.53 2.62
N THR A 424 43.61 10.37 1.38
CA THR A 424 43.21 11.20 0.23
C THR A 424 42.94 10.35 -1.01
N LYS A 425 42.34 10.97 -2.03
CA LYS A 425 42.10 10.42 -3.37
C LYS A 425 42.25 11.55 -4.40
N ASP A 426 42.37 11.19 -5.67
CA ASP A 426 42.67 12.16 -6.73
C ASP A 426 41.43 12.86 -7.30
N THR A 427 40.23 12.33 -7.03
CA THR A 427 38.95 12.82 -7.54
C THR A 427 37.93 12.96 -6.41
N TRP A 428 37.07 13.98 -6.49
CA TRP A 428 36.09 14.30 -5.45
C TRP A 428 34.73 14.59 -6.08
N LEU A 429 33.66 14.15 -5.42
CA LEU A 429 32.29 14.45 -5.80
C LEU A 429 31.78 15.68 -5.04
N ASP A 430 30.71 16.29 -5.55
CA ASP A 430 30.07 17.48 -4.96
C ASP A 430 29.17 17.11 -3.77
N HIS A 431 29.75 16.41 -2.79
CA HIS A 431 29.09 16.02 -1.55
C HIS A 431 29.91 16.49 -0.35
N ARG A 432 29.23 17.08 0.64
CA ARG A 432 29.86 17.62 1.87
C ARG A 432 30.78 16.62 2.57
N GLN A 433 30.38 15.35 2.58
CA GLN A 433 31.06 14.26 3.28
C GLN A 433 32.25 13.66 2.52
N ASP A 434 32.39 13.99 1.23
CA ASP A 434 33.50 13.51 0.40
C ASP A 434 34.72 14.40 0.59
N VAL A 435 35.38 14.20 1.73
CA VAL A 435 36.55 14.96 2.18
C VAL A 435 37.66 14.03 2.67
N GLU A 436 38.89 14.53 2.61
CA GLU A 436 40.06 13.92 3.25
C GLU A 436 39.83 13.72 4.75
N PHE A 437 40.51 12.75 5.34
CA PHE A 437 40.44 12.51 6.77
C PHE A 437 41.74 11.94 7.34
N PRO A 438 42.05 12.16 8.62
CA PRO A 438 43.25 11.63 9.24
C PRO A 438 43.30 10.08 9.25
N GLU A 439 44.44 9.50 8.87
CA GLU A 439 44.61 8.05 8.75
C GLU A 439 44.46 7.30 10.07
N HIS A 440 44.74 7.93 11.22
CA HIS A 440 44.61 7.29 12.52
C HIS A 440 43.18 6.79 12.82
N PHE A 441 42.15 7.29 12.12
CA PHE A 441 40.80 6.73 12.19
C PHE A 441 40.71 5.28 11.68
N LEU A 442 41.66 4.82 10.86
CA LEU A 442 41.71 3.46 10.33
C LEU A 442 42.66 2.54 11.12
N GLN A 443 43.35 3.07 12.14
CA GLN A 443 44.42 2.39 12.87
C GLN A 443 44.13 2.36 14.38
N PRO A 444 43.38 1.35 14.89
CA PRO A 444 42.80 0.22 14.15
C PRO A 444 41.41 0.52 13.59
N LEU A 445 40.92 -0.35 12.71
CA LEU A 445 39.49 -0.48 12.43
C LEU A 445 38.78 -1.17 13.61
N VAL A 446 37.47 -0.96 13.72
CA VAL A 446 36.63 -1.56 14.76
C VAL A 446 35.42 -2.28 14.16
N PRO A 447 34.98 -3.42 14.75
CA PRO A 447 33.78 -4.10 14.30
C PRO A 447 32.54 -3.27 14.64
N LEU A 448 31.60 -3.18 13.69
CA LEU A 448 30.32 -2.49 13.85
C LEU A 448 29.18 -3.30 13.20
N PRO A 449 28.08 -3.62 13.91
CA PRO A 449 26.93 -4.27 13.30
C PRO A 449 26.32 -3.43 12.19
N PHE A 450 26.08 -4.05 11.03
CA PHE A 450 25.48 -3.40 9.87
C PHE A 450 24.75 -4.42 9.00
N ALA A 451 23.51 -4.11 8.60
CA ALA A 451 22.77 -4.89 7.59
C ALA A 451 22.66 -6.40 7.89
N GLY A 452 22.64 -6.77 9.17
CA GLY A 452 22.57 -8.16 9.64
C GLY A 452 23.88 -8.94 9.56
N PHE A 453 25.03 -8.28 9.42
CA PHE A 453 26.38 -8.83 9.61
C PHE A 453 27.25 -7.88 10.45
N VAL A 454 28.51 -8.22 10.68
CA VAL A 454 29.49 -7.36 11.34
C VAL A 454 30.44 -6.83 10.28
N ALA A 455 30.52 -5.51 10.12
CA ALA A 455 31.42 -4.84 9.19
C ALA A 455 32.56 -4.14 9.93
N GLN A 456 33.58 -3.68 9.19
CA GLN A 456 34.62 -2.81 9.73
C GLN A 456 34.21 -1.33 9.62
N ALA A 457 34.50 -0.55 10.65
CA ALA A 457 34.30 0.89 10.69
C ALA A 457 35.58 1.59 11.17
N PRO A 458 35.75 2.89 10.86
CA PRO A 458 36.81 3.68 11.48
C PRO A 458 36.68 3.67 13.01
N ASN A 459 37.78 3.61 13.75
CA ASN A 459 37.72 3.82 15.20
C ASN A 459 37.15 5.20 15.50
N ASN A 460 36.57 5.37 16.69
CA ASN A 460 35.91 6.62 17.06
C ASN A 460 34.92 7.13 15.99
N TYR A 461 34.20 6.21 15.33
CA TYR A 461 33.31 6.49 14.19
C TYR A 461 32.33 7.66 14.42
N ARG A 462 31.92 7.93 15.67
CA ARG A 462 31.15 9.13 16.02
C ARG A 462 31.87 10.43 15.60
N ARG A 463 33.14 10.59 15.99
CA ARG A 463 33.96 11.76 15.63
C ARG A 463 34.27 11.80 14.13
N PHE A 464 34.51 10.63 13.53
CA PHE A 464 34.71 10.51 12.09
C PHE A 464 33.48 11.01 11.29
N LEU A 465 32.27 10.61 11.72
CA LEU A 465 31.02 11.05 11.12
C LEU A 465 30.77 12.54 11.35
N GLU A 466 31.03 13.06 12.54
CA GLU A 466 30.89 14.49 12.83
C GLU A 466 31.86 15.37 12.03
N LEU A 467 33.06 14.87 11.74
CA LEU A 467 34.01 15.53 10.84
C LEU A 467 33.45 15.67 9.42
N LYS A 468 32.84 14.59 8.90
CA LYS A 468 32.35 14.53 7.52
C LYS A 468 30.99 15.22 7.32
N PHE A 469 30.06 15.05 8.24
CA PHE A 469 28.68 15.53 8.08
C PHE A 469 28.39 16.76 8.95
N GLY A 470 29.02 16.86 10.12
CA GLY A 470 28.77 17.90 11.12
C GLY A 470 28.30 17.32 12.46
N PRO A 471 28.36 18.11 13.54
CA PRO A 471 27.99 17.67 14.88
C PRO A 471 26.56 17.12 14.96
N GLY A 472 26.37 16.00 15.66
CA GLY A 472 25.03 15.44 15.94
C GLY A 472 24.33 14.77 14.75
N VAL A 473 25.04 14.44 13.67
CA VAL A 473 24.46 13.76 12.48
C VAL A 473 23.81 12.40 12.79
N ILE A 474 24.31 11.69 13.81
CA ILE A 474 23.77 10.37 14.19
C ILE A 474 22.39 10.55 14.81
N GLU A 475 22.25 11.57 15.67
CA GLU A 475 21.03 11.86 16.42
C GLU A 475 19.98 12.64 15.58
N ASN A 476 20.39 13.39 14.56
CA ASN A 476 19.52 14.26 13.76
C ASN A 476 19.51 13.81 12.29
N PRO A 477 18.64 12.86 11.90
CA PRO A 477 18.56 12.39 10.52
C PRO A 477 17.94 13.42 9.57
N GLU A 478 18.53 13.55 8.38
CA GLU A 478 18.02 14.38 7.29
C GLU A 478 17.92 13.57 5.98
N TYR A 479 17.10 14.06 5.04
CA TYR A 479 17.08 13.54 3.67
C TYR A 479 18.30 14.03 2.87
N PRO A 480 18.67 13.34 1.76
CA PRO A 480 19.86 13.70 0.98
C PRO A 480 19.88 15.17 0.51
N ASN A 481 18.71 15.71 0.15
CA ASN A 481 18.56 17.11 -0.28
C ASN A 481 17.45 17.81 0.54
N PRO A 482 17.77 18.32 1.75
CA PRO A 482 16.78 18.92 2.65
C PRO A 482 16.19 20.22 2.11
N ALA A 483 16.88 20.91 1.19
CA ALA A 483 16.38 22.11 0.52
C ALA A 483 15.23 21.79 -0.46
N LEU A 484 15.24 20.59 -1.04
CA LEU A 484 14.22 20.12 -1.97
C LEU A 484 13.07 19.40 -1.25
N LEU A 485 13.39 18.50 -0.31
CA LEU A 485 12.43 17.71 0.44
C LEU A 485 12.87 17.61 1.91
N SER A 486 11.99 17.98 2.85
CA SER A 486 12.29 17.89 4.28
C SER A 486 11.62 16.67 4.93
N LEU A 487 12.35 16.01 5.83
CA LEU A 487 11.83 14.90 6.63
C LEU A 487 10.65 15.34 7.52
N THR A 488 10.66 16.59 7.99
CA THR A 488 9.64 17.19 8.87
C THR A 488 8.38 17.67 8.16
N GLY A 489 8.32 17.59 6.82
CA GLY A 489 7.22 18.12 6.01
C GLY A 489 6.09 17.14 5.67
N SER A 490 6.12 15.90 6.18
CA SER A 490 5.14 14.86 5.85
C SER A 490 4.32 14.47 7.10
N SER A 491 3.21 15.18 7.30
CA SER A 491 2.17 14.89 8.30
C SER A 491 1.07 14.00 7.74
#